data_AF-A0A949S100-F1
#
_entry.id   AF-A0A949S100-F1
#
_cell.length_a   1.000
_cell.length_b   1.000
_cell.length_c   1.000
_cell.angle_alpha   90.00
_cell.angle_beta   90.00
_cell.angle_gamma   90.00
#
_symmetry.space_group_name_H-M   'P 1'
#
loop_
_entity.id
_entity.type
_entity.pdbx_description
1 polymer ?
#
loop_
_entity_poly.entity_id
_entity_poly.type
_entity_poly.pdbx_seq_one_letter_code
_entity_poly.pdbx_strand_id
1 'polypeptide(L)' 'MYEESIIHVKSYSFSIRIVKLYQYLIKEYNEYSLAKLILRSGTSIGANIEEATEGYSKKEFLSKLSISYREVRETLN' A
#
# COMPACT_ATOMS: atom_id res chain seq x y z
N MET A 1 23.68 5.41 0.50
CA MET A 1 22.41 5.97 0.98
C MET A 1 21.63 6.27 -0.27
N TYR A 2 20.79 5.33 -0.72
CA TYR A 2 20.00 5.54 -1.94
C TYR A 2 19.16 6.79 -1.72
N GLU A 3 19.24 7.75 -2.66
CA GLU A 3 18.28 8.85 -2.74
C GLU A 3 16.88 8.24 -2.59
N GLU A 4 16.12 8.73 -1.62
CA GLU A 4 14.82 8.18 -1.27
C GLU A 4 13.96 8.02 -2.53
N SER A 5 13.70 6.76 -2.91
CA SER A 5 12.86 6.42 -4.04
C SER A 5 11.50 7.12 -3.87
N ILE A 6 11.13 8.01 -4.81
CA ILE A 6 9.91 8.81 -4.70
C ILE A 6 8.68 7.92 -4.48
N ILE A 7 8.64 6.77 -5.14
CA ILE A 7 7.52 5.82 -5.00
C ILE A 7 7.48 5.21 -3.60
N HIS A 8 8.64 4.92 -2.99
CA HIS A 8 8.76 4.37 -1.64
C HIS A 8 8.25 5.35 -0.58
N VAL A 9 8.74 6.59 -0.62
CA VAL A 9 8.31 7.67 0.29
C VAL A 9 6.80 7.90 0.19
N LYS A 10 6.29 7.97 -1.05
CA LYS A 10 4.86 8.17 -1.30
C LYS A 10 4.03 6.99 -0.82
N SER A 11 4.47 5.75 -1.08
CA SER A 11 3.72 4.57 -0.64
C SER A 11 3.72 4.41 0.87
N TYR A 12 4.82 4.72 1.55
CA TYR A 12 4.89 4.69 3.01
C TYR A 12 3.95 5.74 3.63
N SER A 13 4.01 6.98 3.12
CA SER A 13 3.10 8.06 3.54
C SER A 13 1.64 7.70 3.28
N PHE A 14 1.35 7.03 2.16
CA PHE A 14 0.02 6.53 1.83
C PHE A 14 -0.45 5.45 2.81
N SER A 15 0.39 4.47 3.15
CA SER A 15 0.08 3.44 4.15
C SER A 15 -0.32 4.05 5.50
N ILE A 16 0.40 5.08 5.97
CA ILE A 16 0.04 5.79 7.20
C ILE A 16 -1.34 6.44 7.08
N ARG A 17 -1.66 7.06 5.94
CA ARG A 17 -2.98 7.66 5.71
C ARG A 17 -4.09 6.62 5.69
N ILE A 18 -3.86 5.45 5.11
CA ILE A 18 -4.82 4.33 5.10
C ILE A 18 -5.11 3.84 6.52
N VAL A 19 -4.08 3.70 7.37
CA VAL A 19 -4.27 3.33 8.78
C VAL A 19 -5.13 4.36 9.52
N LYS A 20 -4.89 5.65 9.30
CA LYS A 20 -5.71 6.73 9.89
C LYS A 20 -7.15 6.71 9.37
N LEU A 21 -7.35 6.46 8.08
CA LEU A 21 -8.68 6.32 7.48
C LEU A 21 -9.44 5.14 8.09
N TYR A 22 -8.79 3.98 8.23
CA TYR A 22 -9.37 2.81 8.89
C TYR A 22 -9.85 3.13 10.32
N GLN A 23 -9.01 3.79 11.12
CA GLN A 23 -9.35 4.21 12.48
C GLN A 23 -10.55 5.16 12.49
N TYR A 24 -10.60 6.11 11.55
CA TYR A 24 -11.71 7.06 11.40
C TYR A 24 -13.02 6.35 11.03
N LEU A 25 -13.01 5.45 10.04
CA LEU A 25 -14.20 4.72 9.59
C LEU A 25 -14.80 3.86 10.71
N ILE A 26 -13.94 3.22 11.52
CA ILE A 26 -14.40 2.45 12.68
C ILE A 26 -14.99 3.37 13.74
N LYS A 27 -14.29 4.44 14.09
CA LYS A 27 -14.68 5.30 15.22
C LYS A 27 -15.96 6.08 14.93
N GLU A 28 -16.07 6.66 13.75
CA GLU A 28 -17.16 7.60 13.43
C GLU A 28 -18.36 6.90 12.78
N TYR A 29 -18.14 5.82 12.03
CA TYR A 29 -19.19 5.17 11.25
C TYR A 29 -19.47 3.72 11.67
N ASN A 30 -18.68 3.14 12.57
CA ASN A 30 -18.74 1.71 12.90
C ASN A 30 -18.68 0.80 11.64
N GLU A 31 -17.99 1.26 10.60
CA GLU A 31 -17.86 0.51 9.35
C GLU A 31 -16.61 -0.37 9.39
N TYR A 32 -16.80 -1.66 9.62
CA TYR A 32 -15.70 -2.61 9.80
C TYR A 32 -15.34 -3.35 8.52
N SER A 33 -16.33 -3.81 7.76
CA SER A 33 -16.11 -4.70 6.61
C SER A 33 -15.33 -3.99 5.50
N LEU A 34 -15.80 -2.81 5.09
CA LEU A 34 -15.14 -2.02 4.05
C LEU A 34 -13.81 -1.45 4.54
N ALA A 35 -13.76 -0.94 5.78
CA ALA A 35 -12.54 -0.38 6.34
C ALA A 35 -11.41 -1.43 6.38
N LYS A 36 -11.72 -2.68 6.71
CA LYS A 36 -10.73 -3.77 6.74
C LYS A 36 -10.22 -4.13 5.34
N LEU A 37 -11.08 -4.07 4.32
CA LEU A 37 -10.70 -4.27 2.93
C LEU A 37 -9.73 -3.16 2.47
N ILE A 38 -10.09 -1.91 2.72
CA ILE A 38 -9.26 -0.73 2.40
C ILE A 38 -7.94 -0.76 3.16
N LEU A 39 -7.95 -1.14 4.45
CA LEU A 39 -6.72 -1.27 5.24
C LEU A 39 -5.77 -2.26 4.60
N ARG A 40 -6.26 -3.43 4.22
CA ARG A 40 -5.46 -4.49 3.60
C ARG A 40 -4.88 -4.02 2.27
N SER A 41 -5.72 -3.67 1.30
CA SER A 41 -5.23 -3.29 -0.03
C SER A 41 -4.34 -2.05 0.02
N GLY A 42 -4.74 -1.03 0.78
CA GLY A 42 -4.02 0.23 0.87
C GLY A 42 -2.63 0.12 1.50
N THR A 43 -2.45 -0.76 2.50
CA THR A 43 -1.13 -0.99 3.12
C THR A 43 -0.27 -1.98 2.34
N SER A 44 -0.90 -2.94 1.63
CA SER A 44 -0.20 -3.88 0.76
C SER A 44 0.53 -3.22 -0.41
N ILE A 45 0.13 -2.01 -0.83
CA ILE A 45 0.83 -1.24 -1.88
C ILE A 45 2.28 -0.98 -1.47
N GLY A 46 2.50 -0.42 -0.28
CA GLY A 46 3.82 -0.09 0.24
C GLY A 46 4.65 -1.33 0.54
N ALA A 47 4.03 -2.37 1.11
CA ALA A 47 4.71 -3.64 1.38
C ALA A 47 5.27 -4.29 0.10
N ASN A 48 4.47 -4.33 -0.98
CA ASN A 48 4.95 -4.88 -2.25
C ASN A 48 6.03 -3.98 -2.90
N ILE A 49 6.00 -2.66 -2.70
CA ILE A 49 7.07 -1.76 -3.17
C ILE A 49 8.38 -2.02 -2.41
N GLU A 50 8.31 -2.23 -1.09
CA GLU A 50 9.47 -2.63 -0.27
C GLU A 50 10.08 -3.94 -0.79
N GLU A 51 9.25 -4.97 -0.93
CA GLU A 51 9.68 -6.28 -1.44
C GLU A 51 10.23 -6.20 -2.86
N ALA A 52 9.73 -5.28 -3.70
CA ALA A 52 10.29 -5.05 -5.03
C ALA A 52 11.76 -4.58 -4.93
N THR A 53 12.06 -3.70 -3.98
CA THR A 53 13.42 -3.15 -3.79
C THR A 53 14.41 -4.14 -3.20
N GLU A 54 13.93 -5.17 -2.50
CA GLU A 54 14.74 -6.27 -1.98
C GLU A 54 14.94 -7.42 -2.98
N GLY A 55 14.28 -7.37 -4.15
CA GLY A 55 14.36 -8.42 -5.17
C GLY A 55 15.73 -8.56 -5.82
N TYR A 56 16.10 -9.79 -6.19
CA TYR A 56 17.40 -10.11 -6.80
C TYR A 56 17.42 -9.94 -8.32
N SER A 57 16.26 -9.79 -8.95
CA SER A 57 16.12 -9.67 -10.40
C SER A 57 15.14 -8.59 -10.83
N LYS A 58 15.36 -8.04 -12.04
CA LYS A 58 14.42 -7.11 -12.68
C LYS A 58 13.02 -7.69 -12.86
N LYS A 59 12.92 -9.01 -13.06
CA LYS A 59 11.63 -9.71 -13.18
C LYS A 59 10.84 -9.69 -11.88
N GLU A 60 11.50 -9.94 -10.74
CA GLU A 60 10.87 -9.87 -9.42
C GLU A 60 10.43 -8.46 -9.09
N PHE A 61 11.28 -7.47 -9.36
CA PHE A 61 10.95 -6.05 -9.22
C PHE A 61 9.66 -5.68 -9.96
N LEU A 62 9.57 -6.03 -11.25
CA LEU A 62 8.37 -5.76 -12.07
C LEU A 62 7.13 -6.51 -11.59
N SER A 63 7.29 -7.76 -11.14
CA SER A 63 6.20 -8.57 -10.62
C SER A 63 5.60 -7.94 -9.37
N LYS A 64 6.43 -7.51 -8.42
CA LYS A 64 5.99 -6.87 -7.17
C LYS A 64 5.34 -5.51 -7.42
N LEU A 65 5.88 -4.68 -8.32
CA LEU A 65 5.23 -3.43 -8.72
C LEU A 65 3.87 -3.65 -9.39
N SER A 66 3.72 -4.72 -10.19
CA SER A 66 2.45 -5.06 -10.82
C SER A 66 1.38 -5.45 -9.79
N ILE A 67 1.79 -6.14 -8.72
CA ILE A 67 0.92 -6.43 -7.58
C ILE A 67 0.52 -5.13 -6.89
N SER A 68 1.46 -4.24 -6.57
CA SER A 68 1.16 -2.92 -5.98
C SER A 68 0.14 -2.13 -6.81
N TYR A 69 0.27 -2.15 -8.14
CA TYR A 69 -0.68 -1.47 -9.03
C TYR A 69 -2.09 -2.06 -8.94
N ARG A 70 -2.22 -3.39 -8.81
CA ARG A 70 -3.51 -4.05 -8.58
C ARG A 70 -4.11 -3.64 -7.22
N GLU A 71 -3.31 -3.55 -6.17
CA GLU A 71 -3.78 -3.11 -4.85
C GLU A 71 -4.27 -1.66 -4.88
N VAL A 72 -3.59 -0.75 -5.61
CA VAL A 72 -4.07 0.63 -5.83
C VAL A 72 -5.47 0.63 -6.46
N ARG A 73 -5.70 -0.23 -7.47
CA ARG A 73 -7.00 -0.35 -8.13
C ARG A 73 -8.09 -0.86 -7.17
N GLU A 74 -7.75 -1.77 -6.26
CA GLU A 74 -8.67 -2.26 -5.23
C GLU A 74 -8.97 -1.19 -4.17
N THR A 75 -8.00 -0.36 -3.79
CA THR A 75 -8.20 0.74 -2.84
C THR A 75 -9.06 1.88 -3.39
N LEU A 76 -9.09 2.08 -4.72
CA LEU A 76 -9.80 3.18 -5.39
C LEU A 76 -11.18 2.81 -5.97
N ASN A 77 -11.52 1.52 -6.02
CA ASN A 77 -12.84 1.04 -6.44
C ASN A 77 -13.88 1.20 -5.32
#